data_AF-A0A7J9IZJ9-F1
#
_entry.id   AF-A0A7J9IZJ9-F1
#
_cell.length_a   1.000
_cell.length_b   1.000
_cell.length_c   1.000
_cell.angle_alpha   90.00
_cell.angle_beta   90.00
_cell.angle_gamma   90.00
#
_symmetry.space_group_name_H-M   'P 1'
#
loop_
_entity.id
_entity.type
_entity.pdbx_description
1 polymer ?
#
loop_
_entity_poly.entity_id
_entity_poly.type
_entity_poly.pdbx_seq_one_letter_code
_entity_poly.pdbx_strand_id
1 'polypeptide(L)'
;TGGTSFTATDCPICLGEFLDGEKVRVLPKCNHGFHVKCIDKWLMSNSSCPNCRHSLIEHETVNRDVIAGPDRLPTDGGDVVIVVQEGS
;
A
#
# COMPACT_ATOMS: atom_id res chain seq x y z
N THR A 1 31.92 10.37 4.22
CA THR A 1 30.72 10.71 3.44
C THR A 1 29.88 9.45 3.28
N GLY A 2 28.91 9.22 4.16
CA GLY A 2 28.05 8.03 4.11
C GLY A 2 26.82 8.30 3.26
N GLY A 3 26.89 7.97 1.97
CA GLY A 3 25.71 7.97 1.10
C GLY A 3 24.88 6.73 1.42
N THR A 4 23.74 6.92 2.07
CA THR A 4 22.74 5.87 2.18
C THR A 4 22.10 5.72 0.81
N SER A 5 22.54 4.71 0.06
CA SER A 5 21.92 4.31 -1.20
C SER A 5 20.52 3.81 -0.91
N PHE A 6 19.52 4.68 -0.95
CA PHE A 6 18.12 4.27 -0.85
C PHE A 6 17.76 3.54 -2.13
N THR A 7 17.63 2.22 -2.08
CA THR A 7 17.25 1.42 -3.23
C THR A 7 15.72 1.34 -3.30
N ALA A 8 15.16 1.20 -4.50
CA ALA A 8 13.71 1.01 -4.66
C ALA A 8 13.20 -0.33 -4.09
N THR A 9 14.11 -1.14 -3.56
CA THR A 9 13.89 -2.43 -2.90
C THR A 9 13.92 -2.33 -1.36
N ASP A 10 13.94 -1.13 -0.80
CA ASP A 10 13.84 -0.90 0.63
C ASP A 10 12.43 -0.45 1.03
N CYS A 11 11.96 -0.93 2.18
CA CYS A 11 10.73 -0.42 2.77
C CYS A 11 10.99 0.94 3.44
N PRO A 12 10.38 2.03 2.97
CA PRO A 12 10.64 3.38 3.52
C PRO A 12 10.06 3.59 4.93
N ILE A 13 9.24 2.65 5.44
CA ILE A 13 8.66 2.73 6.79
C ILE A 13 9.64 2.20 7.83
N CYS A 14 10.26 1.04 7.59
CA CYS A 14 11.24 0.43 8.50
C CYS A 14 12.69 0.62 8.05
N LEU A 15 12.93 1.20 6.87
CA LEU A 15 14.23 1.36 6.23
C LEU A 15 14.99 0.03 6.09
N GLY A 16 14.25 -1.08 5.93
CA GLY A 16 14.79 -2.42 5.75
C GLY A 16 14.53 -2.94 4.35
N GLU A 17 15.49 -3.71 3.82
CA GLU A 17 15.42 -4.35 2.51
C GLU A 17 14.30 -5.40 2.47
N PHE A 18 13.68 -5.60 1.31
CA PHE A 18 12.68 -6.65 1.12
C PHE A 18 13.36 -8.02 1.01
N LEU A 19 13.15 -8.90 2.00
CA LEU A 19 13.71 -10.24 1.99
C LEU A 19 12.81 -11.25 1.31
N ASP A 20 13.40 -12.37 0.90
CA ASP A 20 12.68 -13.49 0.31
C ASP A 20 11.57 -14.04 1.22
N GLY A 21 10.47 -14.44 0.59
CA GLY A 21 9.26 -14.88 1.28
C GLY A 21 8.47 -13.75 1.95
N GLU A 22 9.01 -12.52 2.00
CA GLU A 22 8.25 -11.38 2.51
C GLU A 22 7.17 -10.95 1.53
N LYS A 23 6.09 -10.39 2.10
CA LYS A 23 4.98 -9.85 1.32
C LYS A 23 5.12 -8.34 1.27
N VAL A 24 5.21 -7.81 0.08
CA VAL A 24 5.25 -6.37 -0.19
C VAL A 24 3.92 -6.00 -0.82
N ARG A 25 3.24 -5.01 -0.25
CA ARG A 25 2.01 -4.46 -0.80
C ARG A 25 2.35 -3.21 -1.60
N VAL A 26 1.95 -3.21 -2.86
CA VAL A 26 2.11 -2.09 -3.78
C VAL A 26 0.77 -1.39 -3.93
N LEU A 27 0.78 -0.09 -3.68
CA LEU A 27 -0.42 0.73 -3.79
C LEU A 27 -0.73 0.99 -5.28
N PRO A 28 -1.91 0.63 -5.80
CA PRO A 28 -2.20 0.77 -7.23
C PRO A 28 -2.29 2.23 -7.71
N LYS A 29 -2.54 3.18 -6.79
CA LYS A 29 -2.67 4.61 -7.13
C LYS A 29 -1.33 5.32 -7.32
N CYS A 30 -0.25 4.82 -6.71
CA CYS A 30 1.06 5.49 -6.72
C CYS A 30 2.25 4.54 -6.92
N ASN A 31 2.01 3.25 -7.07
CA ASN A 31 2.98 2.19 -7.31
C ASN A 31 4.13 2.11 -6.28
N HIS A 32 3.93 2.63 -5.07
CA HIS A 32 4.90 2.49 -3.98
C HIS A 32 4.71 1.16 -3.24
N GLY A 33 5.81 0.44 -3.03
CA GLY A 33 5.87 -0.83 -2.31
C GLY A 33 6.25 -0.66 -0.85
N PHE A 34 5.61 -1.43 0.03
CA PHE A 34 5.90 -1.46 1.46
C PHE A 34 5.68 -2.87 2.00
N HIS A 35 6.38 -3.29 3.05
CA HIS A 35 6.05 -4.53 3.75
C HIS A 35 4.58 -4.53 4.16
N VAL A 36 3.86 -5.63 3.92
CA VAL A 36 2.46 -5.79 4.33
C VAL A 36 2.31 -5.41 5.82
N LYS A 37 3.19 -5.90 6.69
CA LYS A 37 3.16 -5.57 8.13
C LYS A 37 3.36 -4.07 8.42
N CYS A 38 4.25 -3.40 7.68
CA CYS A 38 4.56 -2.00 7.91
C CYS A 38 3.43 -1.09 7.42
N ILE A 39 2.92 -1.33 6.21
CA ILE A 39 1.82 -0.53 5.66
C ILE A 39 0.52 -0.79 6.41
N ASP A 40 0.21 -2.03 6.79
CA ASP A 40 -0.99 -2.36 7.55
C ASP A 40 -1.02 -1.60 8.89
N LYS A 41 0.13 -1.56 9.59
CA LYS A 41 0.28 -0.76 10.81
C LYS A 41 0.11 0.75 10.58
N TRP A 42 0.59 1.27 9.46
CA TRP A 42 0.39 2.66 9.09
C TRP A 42 -1.09 2.96 8.77
N LEU A 43 -1.74 2.09 8.01
CA LEU A 43 -3.15 2.22 7.60
C LEU A 43 -4.14 2.15 8.75
N MET A 44 -3.77 1.53 9.88
CA MET A 44 -4.56 1.59 11.12
C MET A 44 -4.77 3.03 11.64
N SER A 45 -3.87 3.97 11.32
CA SER A 45 -3.97 5.36 11.77
C SER A 45 -4.02 6.38 10.63
N ASN A 46 -3.50 6.05 9.46
CA ASN A 46 -3.37 6.96 8.33
C ASN A 46 -3.75 6.25 7.03
N SER A 47 -4.79 6.70 6.35
CA SER A 47 -5.23 6.08 5.09
C SER A 47 -4.59 6.70 3.84
N SER A 48 -3.32 7.08 3.94
CA SER A 48 -2.56 7.74 2.87
C SER A 48 -1.19 7.12 2.70
N CYS A 49 -0.64 7.14 1.49
CA CYS A 49 0.69 6.64 1.19
C CYS A 49 1.76 7.38 2.02
N PRO A 50 2.63 6.69 2.78
CA PRO A 50 3.67 7.36 3.56
C PRO A 50 4.77 7.99 2.71
N ASN A 51 4.90 7.60 1.44
CA ASN A 51 5.95 8.11 0.55
C ASN A 51 5.49 9.38 -0.20
N CYS A 52 4.32 9.34 -0.83
CA CYS A 52 3.80 10.45 -1.65
C CYS A 52 2.55 11.14 -1.08
N ARG A 53 2.06 10.72 0.10
CA ARG A 53 0.87 11.26 0.76
C ARG A 53 -0.45 11.13 -0.02
N HIS A 54 -0.48 10.31 -1.06
CA HIS A 54 -1.68 10.04 -1.83
C HIS A 54 -2.71 9.24 -1.01
N SER A 55 -3.98 9.66 -0.98
CA SER A 55 -5.03 8.96 -0.23
C SER A 55 -5.34 7.60 -0.84
N LEU A 56 -5.49 6.57 -0.01
CA LEU A 56 -5.79 5.19 -0.44
C LEU A 56 -7.25 4.80 -0.24
N ILE A 57 -7.98 5.58 0.55
CA ILE A 57 -9.43 5.50 0.69
C ILE A 57 -10.06 6.20 -0.51
N GLU A 58 -10.53 5.42 -1.47
CA GLU A 58 -11.64 5.85 -2.33
C GLU A 58 -12.82 6.04 -1.36
N HIS A 59 -13.36 7.24 -1.31
CA HIS A 59 -14.36 7.64 -0.33
C HIS A 59 -15.59 6.72 -0.45
N GLU A 60 -15.67 5.69 0.38
CA GLU A 60 -16.97 5.23 0.88
C GLU A 60 -17.48 6.37 1.74
N THR A 61 -18.04 7.36 1.05
CA THR A 61 -19.03 8.26 1.60
C THR A 61 -20.06 7.32 2.19
N VAL A 62 -19.96 7.03 3.49
CA VAL A 62 -21.14 6.68 4.25
C VAL A 62 -21.85 8.02 4.41
N ASN A 63 -22.46 8.48 3.31
CA ASN A 63 -23.54 9.43 3.36
C ASN A 63 -24.57 8.79 4.28
N ARG A 64 -24.81 9.40 5.45
CA ARG A 64 -25.91 9.03 6.35
C ARG A 64 -27.25 9.46 5.76
N ASP A 65 -27.40 9.24 4.46
CA ASP A 65 -28.54 9.60 3.64
C ASP A 65 -28.81 8.37 2.79
N VAL A 66 -29.50 7.43 3.44
CA VAL A 66 -30.22 6.32 2.81
C VAL A 66 -30.99 6.89 1.62
N ILE A 67 -30.67 6.50 0.38
CA ILE A 67 -31.61 6.04 -0.67
C ILE A 67 -30.80 5.30 -1.77
N ALA A 68 -31.35 4.14 -2.16
CA ALA A 68 -30.81 3.10 -3.03
C ALA A 68 -30.30 3.51 -4.42
N GLY A 69 -29.24 2.82 -4.86
CA GLY A 69 -28.90 2.59 -6.27
C GLY A 69 -28.17 1.25 -6.43
N PRO A 70 -28.70 0.26 -7.16
CA PRO A 70 -28.14 -1.09 -7.26
C PRO A 70 -27.19 -1.26 -8.45
N ASP A 71 -26.23 -0.34 -8.65
CA ASP A 71 -25.18 -0.53 -9.66
C ASP A 71 -23.96 0.37 -9.37
N ARG A 72 -23.17 0.00 -8.37
CA ARG A 72 -21.76 0.43 -8.34
C ARG A 72 -20.95 -0.83 -8.19
N LEU A 73 -20.52 -1.33 -9.35
CA LEU A 73 -19.50 -2.35 -9.50
C LEU A 73 -18.41 -2.12 -8.44
N PRO A 74 -18.07 -3.11 -7.60
CA PRO A 74 -16.88 -3.01 -6.78
C PRO A 74 -15.73 -2.83 -7.77
N THR A 75 -15.12 -1.66 -7.80
CA THR A 75 -13.82 -1.53 -8.43
C THR A 75 -12.91 -2.42 -7.61
N ASP A 76 -12.75 -3.65 -8.07
CA ASP A 76 -11.73 -4.62 -7.68
C ASP A 76 -10.36 -4.02 -8.06
N GLY A 77 -10.06 -2.87 -7.48
CA GLY A 77 -8.73 -2.29 -7.40
C GLY A 77 -8.10 -2.86 -6.15
N GLY A 78 -8.07 -4.19 -6.06
CA GLY A 78 -7.40 -4.91 -4.98
C GLY A 78 -5.97 -4.41 -4.88
N ASP A 79 -5.49 -4.21 -3.67
CA ASP A 79 -4.08 -3.95 -3.46
C ASP A 79 -3.25 -5.10 -4.02
N VAL A 80 -2.20 -4.77 -4.78
CA VAL A 80 -1.35 -5.80 -5.38
C VAL A 80 -0.31 -6.21 -4.35
N VAL A 81 -0.44 -7.44 -3.84
CA VAL A 81 0.55 -8.03 -2.93
C VAL A 81 1.53 -8.88 -3.75
N ILE A 82 2.78 -8.45 -3.80
CA ILE A 82 3.88 -9.20 -4.41
C ILE A 82 4.63 -9.98 -3.33
N VAL A 83 5.00 -11.21 -3.64
CA VAL A 83 5.84 -12.05 -2.78
C VAL A 83 7.24 -12.05 -3.37
N VAL A 84 8.23 -11.62 -2.60
CA VAL A 84 9.63 -11.66 -3.03
C VAL A 84 10.05 -13.13 -3.10
N GLN A 85 10.30 -13.63 -4.30
CA GLN A 85 10.71 -15.01 -4.57
C GLN A 85 12.17 -14.97 -5.03
N GLU A 86 13.06 -15.68 -4.31
CA GLU A 86 14.40 -15.94 -4.80
C GLU A 86 14.29 -16.81 -6.06
N GLY A 87 15.08 -16.46 -7.08
CA GLY A 87 15.18 -17.27 -8.29
C GLY A 87 15.50 -18.74 -7.95
N SER A 88 14.82 -19.66 -8.64
CA SER A 88 15.11 -21.10 -8.62
C SER A 88 16.55 -21.42 -9.03
#